data_AF-A0A0C5C0W3-F1
#
_entry.id   AF-A0A0C5C0W3-F1
#
_cell.length_a   1.000
_cell.length_b   1.000
_cell.length_c   1.000
_cell.angle_alpha   90.00
_cell.angle_beta   90.00
_cell.angle_gamma   90.00
#
_symmetry.space_group_name_H-M   'P 1'
#
loop_
_entity.id
_entity.type
_entity.pdbx_description
1 polymer ?
#
loop_
_entity_poly.entity_id
_entity_poly.type
_entity_poly.pdbx_seq_one_letter_code
_entity_poly.pdbx_strand_id
1 'polypeptide(L)'
;MRKSVENLATSKTTGGRRHPLRIRRKYETDRYPNEAETGAQVTITRAVRGKNRKTAVKTIDFVNLATGDAKVKKTKILKVLDNATNNDYKRRGIITKGAILETQEGKCRVVSKPGQNGIVNAILVKE
;
A
#
# COMPACT_ATOMS: atom_id res chain seq x y z
N MET A 1 7.94 7.38 16.77
CA MET A 1 7.59 6.41 17.83
C MET A 1 8.04 5.01 17.40
N ARG A 2 8.92 4.33 18.17
CA ARG A 2 9.44 2.98 17.83
C ARG A 2 8.41 1.91 18.16
N LYS A 3 7.60 1.47 17.20
CA LYS A 3 6.83 0.22 17.33
C LYS A 3 7.77 -0.95 17.06
N SER A 4 8.22 -1.60 18.13
CA SER A 4 9.07 -2.79 18.09
C SER A 4 8.88 -3.67 19.33
N VAL A 5 7.64 -3.71 19.85
CA VAL A 5 7.27 -4.53 21.02
C VAL A 5 6.05 -5.40 20.76
N GLU A 6 5.29 -5.17 19.69
CA GLU A 6 4.03 -5.89 19.46
C GLU A 6 4.26 -7.41 19.39
N ASN A 7 5.41 -7.88 18.85
CA ASN A 7 5.73 -9.32 18.82
C ASN A 7 6.30 -9.89 20.13
N LEU A 8 6.85 -9.05 21.00
CA LEU A 8 7.50 -9.47 22.27
C LEU A 8 6.51 -9.44 23.45
N ALA A 9 5.44 -8.66 23.33
CA ALA A 9 4.42 -8.46 24.36
C ALA A 9 3.14 -9.29 24.12
N THR A 10 3.04 -10.05 23.03
CA THR A 10 1.90 -10.95 22.78
C THR A 10 1.86 -12.10 23.78
N SER A 11 0.66 -12.62 24.01
CA SER A 11 0.45 -13.85 24.77
C SER A 11 1.02 -15.07 24.04
N LYS A 12 1.27 -16.15 24.79
CA LYS A 12 1.48 -17.48 24.20
C LYS A 12 0.19 -17.92 23.49
N THR A 13 0.30 -18.89 22.58
CA THR A 13 -0.87 -19.51 21.93
C THR A 13 -1.89 -20.04 22.96
N THR A 14 -1.40 -20.50 24.11
CA THR A 14 -2.20 -20.97 25.25
C THR A 14 -2.71 -19.86 26.18
N GLY A 15 -2.50 -18.58 25.86
CA GLY A 15 -2.94 -17.43 26.67
C GLY A 15 -1.99 -16.98 27.77
N GLY A 16 -0.98 -17.78 28.14
CA GLY A 16 0.01 -17.40 29.15
C GLY A 16 0.80 -16.14 28.78
N ARG A 17 1.06 -15.26 29.75
CA ARG A 17 1.82 -14.02 29.56
C ARG A 17 3.28 -14.32 29.17
N ARG A 18 3.82 -13.59 28.20
CA ARG A 18 5.25 -13.65 27.82
C ARG A 18 6.02 -12.52 28.50
N HIS A 19 7.21 -12.83 28.99
CA HIS A 19 8.16 -11.86 29.53
C HIS A 19 9.39 -11.82 28.61
N PRO A 20 9.62 -10.72 27.87
CA PRO A 20 10.75 -10.62 26.97
C PRO A 20 12.06 -10.42 27.75
N LEU A 21 13.05 -11.28 27.50
CA LEU A 21 14.39 -11.22 28.13
C LEU A 21 15.37 -10.28 27.41
N ARG A 22 14.87 -9.35 26.57
CA ARG A 22 15.70 -8.45 25.77
C ARG A 22 15.04 -7.11 25.48
N ILE A 23 15.85 -6.11 25.15
CA ILE A 23 15.41 -4.79 24.71
C ILE A 23 15.06 -4.75 23.21
N ARG A 24 14.35 -3.69 22.80
CA ARG A 24 13.97 -3.42 21.39
C ARG A 24 15.20 -3.36 20.49
N ARG A 25 15.13 -3.98 19.30
CA ARG A 25 16.23 -3.99 18.33
C ARG A 25 15.90 -3.17 17.08
N LYS A 26 16.92 -2.54 16.50
CA LYS A 26 16.78 -1.69 15.30
C LYS A 26 16.25 -2.46 14.09
N TYR A 27 16.58 -3.74 13.97
CA TYR A 27 16.16 -4.58 12.84
C TYR A 27 14.70 -5.03 12.90
N GLU A 28 13.98 -4.78 14.01
CA GLU A 28 12.57 -5.13 14.24
C GLU A 28 11.67 -3.89 14.21
N THR A 29 12.17 -2.79 13.66
CA THR A 29 11.45 -1.51 13.69
C THR A 29 10.49 -1.43 12.51
N ASP A 30 9.19 -1.30 12.83
CA ASP A 30 8.15 -1.03 11.86
C ASP A 30 7.86 0.47 11.72
N ARG A 31 6.99 0.82 10.77
CA ARG A 31 6.59 2.20 10.45
C ARG A 31 5.08 2.29 10.28
N TYR A 32 4.57 3.51 10.40
CA TYR A 32 3.17 3.79 10.09
C TYR A 32 2.86 3.45 8.62
N PRO A 33 1.63 2.98 8.35
CA PRO A 33 1.17 2.77 6.99
C PRO A 33 1.22 4.08 6.21
N ASN A 34 1.53 3.96 4.93
CA ASN A 34 1.45 5.07 4.00
C ASN A 34 0.17 4.90 3.20
N GLU A 35 -0.81 5.75 3.47
CA GLU A 35 -2.07 5.78 2.76
C GLU A 35 -1.88 6.62 1.49
N ALA A 36 -2.06 5.99 0.34
CA ALA A 36 -1.92 6.66 -0.95
C ALA A 36 -3.26 7.27 -1.34
N GLU A 37 -3.30 8.58 -1.52
CA GLU A 37 -4.51 9.33 -1.90
C GLU A 37 -4.46 9.74 -3.38
N THR A 38 -5.60 10.13 -3.94
CA THR A 38 -5.67 10.70 -5.29
C THR A 38 -5.25 12.18 -5.27
N GLY A 39 -4.33 12.58 -6.13
CA GLY A 39 -3.85 13.96 -6.22
C GLY A 39 -2.50 14.07 -6.93
N ALA A 40 -1.98 15.29 -7.02
CA ALA A 40 -0.72 15.58 -7.69
C ALA A 40 0.40 14.63 -7.22
N GLN A 41 1.19 14.11 -8.15
CA GLN A 41 2.11 13.02 -7.86
C GLN A 41 3.19 13.41 -6.83
N VAL A 42 3.09 12.89 -5.61
CA VAL A 42 4.09 13.06 -4.55
C VAL A 42 4.58 11.71 -4.10
N THR A 43 5.91 11.54 -4.14
CA THR A 43 6.56 10.28 -3.81
C THR A 43 7.61 10.50 -2.73
N ILE A 44 7.64 9.62 -1.74
CA ILE A 44 8.57 9.69 -0.60
C ILE A 44 9.54 8.51 -0.71
N THR A 45 10.82 8.82 -0.89
CA THR A 45 11.89 7.81 -0.88
C THR A 45 12.52 7.73 0.50
N ARG A 46 12.72 6.50 1.00
CA ARG A 46 13.27 6.23 2.34
C ARG A 46 14.40 5.21 2.24
N ALA A 47 15.46 5.43 3.02
CA ALA A 47 16.48 4.40 3.23
C ALA A 47 15.95 3.26 4.10
N VAL A 48 16.31 2.03 3.74
CA VAL A 48 16.02 0.81 4.51
C VAL A 48 17.30 0.03 4.76
N ARG A 49 17.19 -1.09 5.50
CA ARG A 49 18.32 -1.93 5.86
C ARG A 49 19.08 -2.41 4.61
N GLY A 50 20.40 -2.52 4.72
CA GLY A 50 21.26 -3.04 3.65
C GLY A 50 21.51 -2.07 2.50
N LYS A 51 21.57 -0.75 2.77
CA LYS A 51 21.79 0.31 1.76
C LYS A 51 20.71 0.40 0.66
N ASN A 52 19.61 -0.34 0.83
CA ASN A 52 18.47 -0.30 -0.09
C ASN A 52 17.62 0.95 0.12
N ARG A 53 16.87 1.32 -0.92
CA ARG A 53 15.91 2.44 -0.91
C ARG A 53 14.52 1.91 -1.25
N LYS A 54 13.50 2.43 -0.57
CA LYS A 54 12.10 2.15 -0.88
C LYS A 54 11.37 3.44 -1.18
N THR A 55 10.52 3.40 -2.19
CA THR A 55 9.83 4.55 -2.74
C THR A 55 8.34 4.34 -2.53
N ALA A 56 7.67 5.25 -1.83
CA ALA A 56 6.26 5.13 -1.47
C ALA A 56 5.48 6.28 -2.08
N VAL A 57 4.34 5.97 -2.69
CA VAL A 57 3.42 6.97 -3.26
C VAL A 57 2.59 7.59 -2.14
N LYS A 58 2.65 8.92 -1.95
CA LYS A 58 1.74 9.63 -1.03
C LYS A 58 0.46 10.07 -1.75
N THR A 59 0.62 10.66 -2.92
CA THR A 59 -0.49 11.10 -3.78
C THR A 59 -0.18 10.75 -5.23
N ILE A 60 -1.19 10.35 -5.99
CA ILE A 60 -1.04 10.04 -7.42
C ILE A 60 -2.35 10.20 -8.20
N ASP A 61 -2.25 10.73 -9.41
CA ASP A 61 -3.40 10.94 -10.33
C ASP A 61 -3.47 9.94 -11.48
N PHE A 62 -2.38 9.23 -11.74
CA PHE A 62 -2.24 8.35 -12.90
C PHE A 62 -1.98 6.90 -12.48
N VAL A 63 -2.54 5.97 -13.25
CA VAL A 63 -2.29 4.55 -13.12
C VAL A 63 -1.76 3.99 -14.44
N ASN A 64 -0.82 3.05 -14.34
CA ASN A 64 -0.40 2.25 -15.48
C ASN A 64 -1.39 1.08 -15.62
N LEU A 65 -2.26 1.17 -16.61
CA LEU A 65 -3.31 0.20 -16.88
C LEU A 65 -2.85 -0.77 -17.96
N ALA A 66 -2.88 -2.07 -17.64
CA ALA A 66 -2.66 -3.13 -18.61
C ALA A 66 -4.00 -3.54 -19.26
N THR A 67 -4.10 -3.38 -20.58
CA THR A 67 -5.34 -3.62 -21.36
C THR A 67 -5.52 -5.10 -21.77
N GLY A 68 -4.57 -5.98 -21.44
CA GLY A 68 -4.61 -7.41 -21.80
C GLY A 68 -3.94 -7.73 -23.13
N ASP A 69 -3.98 -6.83 -24.11
CA ASP A 69 -3.33 -6.97 -25.43
C ASP A 69 -1.83 -6.63 -25.42
N ALA A 70 -1.14 -6.96 -24.33
CA ALA A 70 0.25 -6.59 -24.05
C ALA A 70 0.56 -5.07 -24.07
N LYS A 71 -0.45 -4.20 -24.19
CA LYS A 71 -0.31 -2.74 -24.13
C LYS A 71 -0.56 -2.24 -22.71
N VAL A 72 0.31 -1.31 -22.29
CA VAL A 72 0.17 -0.57 -21.04
C VAL A 72 -0.07 0.89 -21.37
N LYS A 73 -1.16 1.44 -20.85
CA LYS A 73 -1.52 2.85 -21.03
C LYS A 73 -1.45 3.58 -19.69
N LYS A 74 -1.07 4.84 -19.73
CA LYS A 74 -1.10 5.72 -18.57
C LYS A 74 -2.44 6.44 -18.56
N THR A 75 -3.31 6.09 -17.62
CA THR A 75 -4.70 6.56 -17.59
C THR A 75 -4.94 7.34 -16.30
N LYS A 76 -5.78 8.37 -16.36
CA LYS A 76 -6.13 9.18 -15.18
C LYS A 76 -7.10 8.41 -14.28
N ILE A 77 -6.87 8.49 -12.97
CA ILE A 77 -7.74 7.95 -11.93
C ILE A 77 -8.85 8.98 -11.66
N LEU A 78 -10.11 8.54 -11.68
CA LEU A 78 -11.26 9.40 -11.38
C LEU A 78 -11.68 9.24 -9.92
N LYS A 79 -11.93 8.00 -9.48
CA LYS A 79 -12.30 7.68 -8.09
C LYS A 79 -11.94 6.25 -7.72
N VAL A 80 -11.86 5.99 -6.41
CA VAL A 80 -11.81 4.63 -5.86
C VAL A 80 -13.24 4.13 -5.69
N LEU A 81 -13.62 3.05 -6.36
CA LEU A 81 -14.97 2.48 -6.28
C LEU A 81 -15.11 1.54 -5.09
N ASP A 82 -14.11 0.69 -4.89
CA ASP A 82 -14.16 -0.32 -3.85
C ASP A 82 -12.78 -0.71 -3.33
N ASN A 83 -12.75 -1.13 -2.07
CA ASN A 83 -11.56 -1.61 -1.41
C ASN A 83 -11.93 -2.76 -0.47
N ALA A 84 -11.48 -3.97 -0.80
CA ALA A 84 -11.79 -5.19 -0.05
C ALA A 84 -11.35 -5.17 1.42
N THR A 85 -10.40 -4.29 1.79
CA THR A 85 -9.85 -4.27 3.16
C THR A 85 -10.76 -3.52 4.14
N ASN A 86 -11.29 -2.36 3.74
CA ASN A 86 -12.04 -1.49 4.63
C ASN A 86 -12.90 -0.51 3.82
N ASN A 87 -14.16 -0.33 4.24
CA ASN A 87 -15.09 0.62 3.66
C ASN A 87 -14.69 2.09 3.93
N ASP A 88 -13.97 2.38 5.02
CA ASP A 88 -13.42 3.73 5.26
C ASP A 88 -12.43 4.15 4.17
N TYR A 89 -11.63 3.20 3.69
CA TYR A 89 -10.65 3.45 2.63
C TYR A 89 -11.32 3.78 1.29
N LYS A 90 -12.52 3.25 1.04
CA LYS A 90 -13.35 3.67 -0.07
C LYS A 90 -13.80 5.12 0.08
N ARG A 91 -14.28 5.51 1.28
CA ARG A 91 -14.76 6.87 1.54
C ARG A 91 -13.67 7.93 1.40
N ARG A 92 -12.46 7.62 1.88
CA ARG A 92 -11.29 8.50 1.83
C ARG A 92 -10.55 8.47 0.49
N GLY A 93 -10.90 7.54 -0.41
CA GLY A 93 -10.23 7.40 -1.70
C GLY A 93 -8.80 6.83 -1.61
N ILE A 94 -8.54 5.92 -0.67
CA ILE A 94 -7.21 5.35 -0.45
C ILE A 94 -6.95 4.19 -1.42
N ILE A 95 -5.83 4.31 -2.14
CA ILE A 95 -5.36 3.33 -3.11
C ILE A 95 -4.51 2.27 -2.40
N THR A 96 -5.01 1.05 -2.37
CA THR A 96 -4.31 -0.12 -1.82
C THR A 96 -4.17 -1.23 -2.87
N LYS A 97 -3.38 -2.25 -2.56
CA LYS A 97 -3.32 -3.44 -3.41
C LYS A 97 -4.69 -4.11 -3.41
N GLY A 98 -5.26 -4.33 -4.59
CA GLY A 98 -6.58 -4.93 -4.77
C GLY A 98 -7.74 -3.92 -4.79
N ALA A 99 -7.48 -2.61 -4.62
CA ALA A 99 -8.50 -1.60 -4.79
C ALA A 99 -9.04 -1.59 -6.23
N ILE A 100 -10.35 -1.38 -6.36
CA ILE A 100 -11.03 -1.20 -7.64
C ILE A 100 -11.13 0.30 -7.89
N LEU A 101 -10.51 0.76 -8.97
CA LEU A 101 -10.49 2.15 -9.40
C LEU A 101 -11.39 2.33 -10.61
N GLU A 102 -12.00 3.51 -10.72
CA GLU A 102 -12.59 3.99 -11.94
C GLU A 102 -11.57 4.87 -12.68
N THR A 103 -11.32 4.52 -13.93
CA THR A 103 -10.42 5.26 -14.83
C THR A 103 -11.17 5.65 -16.09
N GLN A 104 -10.59 6.55 -16.88
CA GLN A 104 -11.18 6.97 -18.16
C GLN A 104 -11.41 5.80 -19.14
N GLU A 105 -10.63 4.72 -19.03
CA GLU A 105 -10.74 3.53 -19.88
C GLU A 105 -11.64 2.43 -19.30
N GLY A 106 -12.14 2.61 -18.07
CA GLY A 106 -13.02 1.65 -17.40
C GLY A 106 -12.59 1.29 -15.97
N LYS A 107 -13.19 0.22 -15.44
CA LYS A 107 -12.90 -0.28 -14.09
C LYS A 107 -11.61 -1.10 -14.10
N CYS A 108 -10.71 -0.81 -13.16
CA CYS A 108 -9.45 -1.53 -13.04
C CYS A 108 -9.15 -1.94 -11.60
N ARG A 109 -8.40 -3.03 -11.45
CA ARG A 109 -7.96 -3.56 -10.16
C ARG A 109 -6.47 -3.33 -9.98
N VAL A 110 -6.10 -2.69 -8.87
CA VAL A 110 -4.71 -2.41 -8.53
C VAL A 110 -3.97 -3.70 -8.13
N VAL A 111 -2.82 -3.96 -8.73
CA VAL A 111 -1.99 -5.15 -8.45
C VAL A 111 -0.74 -4.79 -7.66
N SER A 112 -0.19 -3.58 -7.86
CA SER A 112 1.01 -3.14 -7.16
C SER A 112 0.76 -2.83 -5.68
N LYS A 113 1.84 -2.66 -4.91
CA LYS A 113 1.81 -2.14 -3.53
C LYS A 113 2.29 -0.68 -3.53
N PRO A 114 1.40 0.33 -3.60
CA PRO A 114 1.77 1.73 -3.79
C PRO A 114 2.72 2.27 -2.70
N GLY A 115 2.54 1.82 -1.46
CA GLY A 115 3.39 2.22 -0.33
C GLY A 115 4.81 1.63 -0.33
N GLN A 116 5.17 0.75 -1.27
CA GLN A 116 6.50 0.13 -1.34
C GLN A 116 7.18 0.31 -2.71
N ASN A 117 6.40 0.33 -3.80
CA ASN A 117 6.92 0.28 -5.17
C ASN A 117 6.98 1.65 -5.86
N GLY A 118 6.36 2.69 -5.28
CA GLY A 118 6.41 4.06 -5.85
C GLY A 118 5.57 4.26 -7.11
N ILE A 119 4.83 3.23 -7.56
CA ILE A 119 4.03 3.23 -8.79
C ILE A 119 2.72 2.47 -8.54
N VAL A 120 1.64 2.92 -9.18
CA VAL A 120 0.36 2.23 -9.22
C VAL A 120 0.20 1.53 -10.57
N ASN A 121 0.15 0.20 -10.55
CA ASN A 121 -0.13 -0.63 -11.71
C ASN A 121 -1.47 -1.34 -11.50
N ALA A 122 -2.30 -1.36 -12.53
CA ALA A 122 -3.61 -1.98 -12.50
C ALA A 122 -3.88 -2.80 -13.76
N ILE A 123 -4.84 -3.71 -13.65
CA ILE A 123 -5.35 -4.55 -14.74
C ILE A 123 -6.84 -4.24 -14.91
N LEU A 124 -7.33 -4.17 -16.15
CA LEU A 124 -8.76 -4.06 -16.42
C LEU A 124 -9.53 -5.23 -15.80
N VAL A 125 -10.66 -4.94 -15.17
CA VAL A 125 -11.58 -5.99 -14.71
C VAL A 125 -12.48 -6.32 -15.90
N LYS A 126 -12.39 -7.56 -16.39
CA LYS A 126 -13.39 -8.11 -17.30
C LYS A 126 -14.65 -8.35 -16.47
N GLU A 127 -15.78 -7.80 -16.91
CA GLU A 127 -17.09 -8.13 -16.34
C GLU A 127 -17.37 -9.63 -16.50
#